data_AF-A0A536GR55-F1
#
_entry.id   AF-A0A536GR55-F1
#
_cell.length_a   1.000
_cell.length_b   1.000
_cell.length_c   1.000
_cell.angle_alpha   90.00
_cell.angle_beta   90.00
_cell.angle_gamma   90.00
#
_symmetry.space_group_name_H-M   'P 1'
#
loop_
_entity.id
_entity.type
_entity.pdbx_description
1 polymer ?
#
loop_
_entity_poly.entity_id
_entity_poly.type
_entity_poly.pdbx_seq_one_letter_code
_entity_poly.pdbx_strand_id
1 'polypeptide(L)'
;MMPKATTVRFTDEMFGRLDQASARTGMPVNSIVIAAVLEWMERHTPAPGEPRLDVESSPYLQRLSVPPRWATLRRAVEVAVGKRASQSLYPFERFTSKAKSLLTLSQTEALNAGYSYIGTEHMLLAAFGEPDFQSANVLAALGVEEATVRSAIKHLLGTKKMPIPTKIIPTSRVKIVIEQAFKLCSAAGDPKVSTAHLLLGLVVEGEGIAAHVLKDLGATRELIESKMAQLTEPEA
;
A
#
# COMPACT_ATOMS: atom_id res chain seq x y z
N MET A 1 23.04 -5.56 11.39
CA MET A 1 22.79 -6.98 11.00
C MET A 1 21.57 -7.00 10.12
N MET A 2 21.68 -7.51 8.88
CA MET A 2 20.55 -7.55 7.93
C MET A 2 19.45 -8.49 8.45
N PRO A 3 18.17 -8.09 8.44
CA PRO A 3 17.09 -8.99 8.82
C PRO A 3 17.03 -10.16 7.82
N LYS A 4 17.07 -11.40 8.32
CA LYS A 4 16.82 -12.59 7.52
C LYS A 4 15.31 -12.86 7.52
N ALA A 5 14.68 -12.79 6.36
CA ALA A 5 13.28 -13.16 6.19
C ALA A 5 13.18 -14.61 5.73
N THR A 6 12.42 -15.42 6.46
CA THR A 6 12.11 -16.81 6.08
C THR A 6 10.61 -16.91 5.86
N THR A 7 10.20 -17.39 4.70
CA THR A 7 8.78 -17.62 4.38
C THR A 7 8.38 -19.02 4.84
N VAL A 8 7.41 -19.10 5.75
CA VAL A 8 6.79 -20.36 6.18
C VAL A 8 5.47 -20.52 5.44
N ARG A 9 5.25 -21.70 4.85
CA ARG A 9 3.97 -22.05 4.20
C ARG A 9 3.16 -22.93 5.13
N PHE A 10 1.88 -22.59 5.31
CA PHE A 10 0.93 -23.40 6.06
C PHE A 10 0.12 -24.28 5.10
N THR A 11 -0.41 -25.39 5.61
CA THR A 11 -1.45 -26.14 4.91
C THR A 11 -2.75 -25.34 4.88
N ASP A 12 -3.63 -25.61 3.91
CA ASP A 12 -4.90 -24.89 3.76
C ASP A 12 -5.78 -25.03 5.02
N GLU A 13 -5.78 -26.21 5.65
CA GLU A 13 -6.47 -26.46 6.90
C GLU A 13 -5.96 -25.57 8.04
N MET A 14 -4.63 -25.50 8.22
CA MET A 14 -4.01 -24.69 9.27
C MET A 14 -4.24 -23.19 9.02
N PHE A 15 -4.16 -22.76 7.77
CA PHE A 15 -4.45 -21.38 7.40
C PHE A 15 -5.90 -21.01 7.67
N GLY A 16 -6.87 -21.89 7.36
CA GLY A 16 -8.28 -21.67 7.67
C GLY A 16 -8.55 -21.49 9.17
N ARG A 17 -7.86 -22.24 10.03
CA ARG A 17 -7.94 -22.06 11.49
C ARG A 17 -7.37 -20.73 11.96
N LEU A 18 -6.25 -20.30 11.38
CA LEU A 18 -5.64 -19.00 11.69
C LEU A 18 -6.53 -17.84 11.23
N ASP A 19 -7.20 -17.97 10.09
CA ASP A 19 -8.13 -16.96 9.57
C ASP A 19 -9.37 -16.80 10.47
N GLN A 20 -9.92 -17.92 10.96
CA GLN A 20 -11.00 -17.89 11.96
C GLN A 20 -10.55 -17.23 13.27
N ALA A 21 -9.32 -17.50 13.73
CA ALA A 21 -8.76 -16.85 14.91
C ALA A 21 -8.56 -15.34 14.68
N SER A 22 -8.14 -14.95 13.48
CA SER A 22 -8.03 -13.55 13.05
C SER A 22 -9.38 -12.84 13.11
N ALA A 23 -10.44 -13.47 12.59
CA ALA A 23 -11.79 -12.90 12.62
C ALA A 23 -12.33 -12.73 14.05
N ARG A 24 -12.04 -13.68 14.95
CA ARG A 24 -12.51 -13.64 16.35
C ARG A 24 -11.78 -12.62 17.21
N THR A 25 -10.49 -12.40 16.97
CA THR A 25 -9.64 -11.55 17.80
C THR A 25 -9.43 -10.15 17.23
N GLY A 26 -9.75 -9.94 15.95
CA GLY A 26 -9.43 -8.72 15.21
C GLY A 26 -7.93 -8.58 14.91
N MET A 27 -7.09 -9.56 15.28
CA MET A 27 -5.65 -9.52 15.04
C MET A 27 -5.31 -10.17 13.69
N PRO A 28 -4.43 -9.59 12.86
CA PRO A 28 -3.97 -10.24 11.64
C PRO A 28 -3.29 -11.59 11.92
N VAL A 29 -3.46 -12.57 11.02
CA VAL A 29 -2.83 -13.91 11.10
C VAL A 29 -1.33 -13.87 11.44
N ASN A 30 -0.58 -12.97 10.80
CA ASN A 30 0.86 -12.82 11.08
C ASN A 30 1.14 -12.41 12.54
N SER A 31 0.30 -11.58 13.13
CA SER A 31 0.42 -11.15 14.53
C SER A 31 0.11 -12.30 15.48
N ILE A 32 -0.87 -13.13 15.15
CA ILE A 32 -1.22 -14.34 15.90
C ILE A 32 -0.05 -15.34 15.89
N VAL A 33 0.54 -15.59 14.73
CA VAL A 33 1.68 -16.51 14.58
C VAL A 33 2.89 -16.00 15.38
N ILE A 34 3.19 -14.70 15.31
CA ILE A 34 4.29 -14.10 16.08
C ILE A 34 4.04 -14.23 17.58
N ALA A 35 2.83 -13.92 18.05
CA ALA A 35 2.48 -14.04 19.47
C ALA A 35 2.61 -15.48 19.98
N ALA A 36 2.12 -16.45 19.21
CA ALA A 36 2.23 -17.87 19.55
C ALA A 36 3.68 -18.36 19.62
N VAL A 37 4.54 -17.91 18.70
CA VAL A 37 5.98 -18.23 18.72
C VAL A 37 6.65 -17.62 19.94
N LEU A 38 6.31 -16.38 20.30
CA LEU A 38 6.87 -15.71 21.48
C LEU A 38 6.43 -16.41 22.78
N GLU A 39 5.17 -16.77 22.90
CA GLU A 39 4.63 -17.51 24.05
C GLU A 39 5.25 -18.91 24.15
N TRP A 40 5.43 -19.61 23.02
CA TRP A 40 6.13 -20.89 23.00
C TRP A 40 7.58 -20.75 23.47
N MET A 41 8.30 -19.73 22.98
CA MET A 41 9.66 -19.44 23.40
C MET A 41 9.75 -19.11 24.88
N GLU A 42 8.82 -18.33 25.42
CA GLU A 42 8.76 -18.00 26.84
C GLU A 42 8.60 -19.24 27.72
N ARG A 43 7.82 -20.22 27.27
CA ARG A 43 7.60 -21.48 27.99
C ARG A 43 8.73 -22.51 27.86
N HIS A 44 9.51 -22.45 26.78
CA HIS A 44 10.47 -23.51 26.42
C HIS A 44 11.91 -23.02 26.27
N THR A 45 12.21 -21.77 26.59
CA THR A 45 13.58 -21.27 26.70
C THR A 45 14.03 -21.42 28.15
N PRO A 46 14.94 -22.35 28.48
CA PRO A 46 15.35 -22.60 29.86
C PRO A 46 16.05 -21.37 30.46
N ALA A 47 15.87 -21.18 31.77
CA ALA A 47 16.57 -20.16 32.53
C ALA A 47 18.10 -20.42 32.53
N PRO A 48 18.94 -19.39 32.76
CA PRO A 48 20.39 -19.59 32.81
C PRO A 48 20.76 -20.59 33.91
N GLY A 49 21.18 -21.81 33.53
CA GLY A 49 21.65 -22.85 34.46
C GLY A 49 20.86 -24.17 34.47
N GLU A 50 19.74 -24.29 33.76
CA GLU A 50 19.04 -25.58 33.62
C GLU A 50 19.66 -26.44 32.49
N PRO A 51 19.75 -27.77 32.66
CA PRO A 51 20.34 -28.64 31.66
C PRO A 51 19.52 -28.60 30.37
N ARG A 52 20.20 -28.32 29.25
CA ARG A 52 19.60 -28.32 27.92
C ARG A 52 19.35 -29.76 27.44
N LEU A 53 18.28 -29.97 26.68
CA LEU A 53 18.13 -31.17 25.84
C LEU A 53 19.36 -31.28 24.93
N ASP A 54 20.00 -32.45 24.88
CA ASP A 54 21.26 -32.67 24.15
C ASP A 54 21.07 -32.54 22.64
N VAL A 55 21.47 -31.38 22.11
CA VAL A 55 21.65 -31.06 20.68
C VAL A 55 23.15 -31.05 20.33
N GLU A 56 24.00 -31.62 21.19
CA GLU A 56 25.46 -31.43 21.19
C GLU A 56 26.22 -31.99 19.98
N SER A 57 25.62 -32.76 19.08
CA SER A 57 26.36 -33.33 17.95
C SER A 57 26.43 -32.43 16.71
N SER A 58 25.96 -31.17 16.74
CA SER A 58 25.94 -30.33 15.53
C SER A 58 27.04 -29.25 15.48
N PRO A 59 28.12 -29.44 14.70
CA PRO A 59 29.22 -28.49 14.52
C PRO A 59 28.84 -27.19 13.76
N TYR A 60 27.58 -27.04 13.35
CA TYR A 60 27.09 -25.86 12.61
C TYR A 60 26.77 -24.64 13.50
N LEU A 61 26.49 -24.84 14.79
CA LEU A 61 26.04 -23.77 15.71
C LEU A 61 27.19 -22.95 16.33
N GLN A 62 28.44 -23.38 16.15
CA GLN A 62 29.63 -22.68 16.66
C GLN A 62 29.92 -21.33 15.96
N ARG A 63 29.12 -20.91 14.96
CA ARG A 63 29.42 -19.74 14.11
C ARG A 63 28.45 -18.55 14.21
N LEU A 64 27.59 -18.47 15.23
CA LEU A 64 26.66 -17.35 15.38
C LEU A 64 26.97 -16.50 16.62
N SER A 65 27.62 -15.36 16.39
CA SER A 65 27.99 -14.37 17.39
C SER A 65 26.77 -13.55 17.85
N VAL A 66 26.25 -13.96 19.02
CA VAL A 66 25.34 -13.30 19.98
C VAL A 66 23.92 -12.94 19.48
N PRO A 67 22.85 -13.48 20.13
CA PRO A 67 21.46 -13.12 19.84
C PRO A 67 21.10 -11.72 20.38
N PRO A 68 20.16 -10.99 19.73
CA PRO A 68 19.78 -9.64 20.14
C PRO A 68 19.09 -9.62 21.50
N ARG A 69 19.36 -8.58 22.30
CA ARG A 69 18.73 -8.37 23.62
C ARG A 69 17.21 -8.18 23.48
N TRP A 70 16.46 -8.67 24.47
CA TRP A 70 15.00 -8.61 24.56
C TRP A 70 14.40 -7.22 24.31
N ALA A 71 15.07 -6.15 24.77
CA ALA A 71 14.66 -4.77 24.53
C ALA A 71 14.66 -4.40 23.03
N THR A 72 15.61 -4.93 22.26
CA THR A 72 15.72 -4.70 20.81
C THR A 72 14.59 -5.41 20.06
N LEU A 73 14.22 -6.62 20.48
CA LEU A 73 13.09 -7.36 19.91
C LEU A 73 11.76 -6.69 20.25
N ARG A 74 11.55 -6.30 21.51
CA ARG A 74 10.33 -5.58 21.93
C ARG A 74 10.19 -4.24 21.19
N ARG A 75 11.28 -3.47 21.05
CA ARG A 75 11.31 -2.22 20.27
C ARG A 75 11.03 -2.47 18.79
N ALA A 76 11.60 -3.52 18.20
CA ALA A 76 11.36 -3.89 16.81
C ALA A 76 9.91 -4.35 16.59
N VAL A 77 9.32 -5.06 17.56
CA VAL A 77 7.92 -5.49 17.57
C VAL A 77 6.99 -4.29 17.74
N GLU A 78 7.24 -3.37 18.67
CA GLU A 78 6.46 -2.12 18.81
C GLU A 78 6.50 -1.29 17.53
N VAL A 79 7.66 -1.17 16.89
CA VAL A 79 7.80 -0.46 15.60
C VAL A 79 7.09 -1.22 14.47
N ALA A 80 7.14 -2.55 14.45
CA ALA A 80 6.50 -3.37 13.43
C ALA A 80 4.97 -3.49 13.60
N VAL A 81 4.49 -3.53 14.84
CA VAL A 81 3.07 -3.56 15.23
C VAL A 81 2.46 -2.17 15.08
N GLY A 82 3.16 -1.10 15.50
CA GLY A 82 2.77 0.28 15.25
C GLY A 82 2.72 0.61 13.75
N LYS A 83 3.56 -0.02 12.92
CA LYS A 83 3.47 0.06 11.44
C LYS A 83 2.40 -0.85 10.82
N ARG A 84 1.88 -1.86 11.53
CA ARG A 84 0.89 -2.83 11.02
C ARG A 84 -0.54 -2.62 11.54
N ALA A 85 -0.75 -1.70 12.48
CA ALA A 85 -2.07 -1.24 12.90
C ALA A 85 -2.81 -0.39 11.84
N SER A 86 -2.37 -0.40 10.57
CA SER A 86 -3.05 0.24 9.43
C SER A 86 -4.06 -0.70 8.76
N GLN A 87 -4.84 -1.43 9.55
CA GLN A 87 -5.98 -2.22 9.05
C GLN A 87 -7.25 -1.37 8.83
N SER A 88 -7.07 -0.07 8.61
CA SER A 88 -7.83 0.74 7.67
C SER A 88 -6.77 1.51 6.89
N LEU A 89 -6.58 1.21 5.60
CA LEU A 89 -5.39 1.64 4.88
C LEU A 89 -5.22 3.17 4.96
N TYR A 90 -6.32 3.92 5.00
CA TYR A 90 -6.43 5.28 5.53
C TYR A 90 -7.87 5.47 6.02
N PRO A 91 -8.17 6.40 6.94
CA PRO A 91 -9.55 6.64 7.36
C PRO A 91 -10.38 7.06 6.14
N PHE A 92 -11.24 6.17 5.63
CA PHE A 92 -12.00 6.39 4.40
C PHE A 92 -12.85 7.67 4.48
N GLU A 93 -13.26 8.06 5.69
CA GLU A 93 -13.99 9.30 5.96
C GLU A 93 -13.21 10.59 5.74
N ARG A 94 -11.89 10.51 5.62
CA ARG A 94 -11.06 11.68 5.32
C ARG A 94 -10.92 11.96 3.81
N PHE A 95 -11.60 11.21 2.96
CA PHE A 95 -11.70 11.50 1.53
C PHE A 95 -13.02 12.23 1.22
N THR A 96 -13.01 13.12 0.24
CA THR A 96 -14.24 13.66 -0.35
C THR A 96 -15.03 12.53 -1.03
N SER A 97 -16.34 12.74 -1.26
CA SER A 97 -17.17 11.79 -2.01
C SER A 97 -16.58 11.50 -3.41
N LYS A 98 -16.10 12.53 -4.09
CA LYS A 98 -15.43 12.43 -5.40
C LYS A 98 -14.11 11.65 -5.33
N ALA A 99 -13.28 11.87 -4.31
CA ALA A 99 -12.06 11.10 -4.11
C ALA A 99 -12.34 9.61 -3.83
N LYS A 100 -13.41 9.31 -3.07
CA LYS A 100 -13.90 7.93 -2.87
C LYS A 100 -14.35 7.31 -4.20
N SER A 101 -15.05 8.08 -5.04
CA SER A 101 -15.45 7.65 -6.39
C SER A 101 -14.24 7.35 -7.28
N LEU A 102 -13.24 8.24 -7.35
CA LEU A 102 -12.00 8.03 -8.10
C LEU A 102 -11.29 6.73 -7.68
N LEU A 103 -11.17 6.45 -6.39
CA LEU A 103 -10.57 5.20 -5.90
C LEU A 103 -11.36 3.96 -6.33
N THR A 104 -12.69 4.06 -6.37
CA THR A 104 -13.58 2.99 -6.85
C THR A 104 -13.43 2.79 -8.37
N LEU A 105 -13.39 3.89 -9.14
CA LEU A 105 -13.16 3.86 -10.58
C LEU A 105 -11.78 3.29 -10.93
N SER A 106 -10.77 3.53 -10.08
CA SER A 106 -9.43 2.92 -10.23
C SER A 106 -9.48 1.40 -10.16
N GLN A 107 -10.35 0.85 -9.31
CA GLN A 107 -10.60 -0.59 -9.24
C GLN A 107 -11.27 -1.09 -10.52
N THR A 108 -12.28 -0.36 -11.01
CA THR A 108 -13.00 -0.68 -12.25
C THR A 108 -12.07 -0.67 -13.47
N GLU A 109 -11.22 0.34 -13.62
CA GLU A 109 -10.22 0.44 -14.70
C GLU A 109 -9.27 -0.78 -14.69
N ALA A 110 -8.80 -1.18 -13.50
CA ALA A 110 -7.93 -2.34 -13.37
C ALA A 110 -8.63 -3.66 -13.76
N LEU A 111 -9.88 -3.84 -13.35
CA LEU A 111 -10.69 -5.01 -13.69
C LEU A 111 -10.99 -5.07 -15.20
N ASN A 112 -11.38 -3.95 -15.80
CA ASN A 112 -11.66 -3.83 -17.22
C ASN A 112 -10.42 -4.12 -18.08
N ALA A 113 -9.25 -3.71 -17.61
CA ALA A 113 -7.97 -3.99 -18.25
C ALA A 113 -7.46 -5.44 -18.01
N GLY A 114 -8.13 -6.23 -17.16
CA GLY A 114 -7.78 -7.61 -16.86
C GLY A 114 -6.57 -7.76 -15.94
N TYR A 115 -6.28 -6.75 -15.11
CA TYR A 115 -5.20 -6.79 -14.14
C TYR A 115 -5.67 -7.32 -12.79
N SER A 116 -4.78 -8.06 -12.13
CA SER A 116 -5.02 -8.61 -10.80
C SER A 116 -4.64 -7.67 -9.65
N TYR A 117 -4.35 -6.40 -9.96
CA TYR A 117 -3.84 -5.40 -9.04
C TYR A 117 -4.30 -3.99 -9.46
N ILE A 118 -4.35 -3.06 -8.50
CA ILE A 118 -4.56 -1.64 -8.80
C ILE A 118 -3.20 -0.93 -8.79
N GLY A 119 -2.72 -0.53 -9.96
CA GLY A 119 -1.53 0.29 -10.14
C GLY A 119 -1.85 1.77 -10.25
N THR A 120 -0.78 2.57 -10.37
CA THR A 120 -0.86 4.04 -10.50
C THR A 120 -1.55 4.47 -11.79
N GLU A 121 -1.40 3.68 -12.85
CA GLU A 121 -2.00 3.86 -14.17
C GLU A 121 -3.53 3.82 -14.12
N HIS A 122 -4.11 2.93 -13.30
CA HIS A 122 -5.56 2.84 -13.15
C HIS A 122 -6.10 4.02 -12.35
N MET A 123 -5.34 4.48 -11.35
CA MET A 123 -5.68 5.72 -10.64
C MET A 123 -5.61 6.95 -11.54
N LEU A 124 -4.64 7.02 -12.44
CA LEU A 124 -4.53 8.10 -13.41
C LEU A 124 -5.70 8.08 -14.40
N LEU A 125 -6.08 6.92 -14.94
CA LEU A 125 -7.26 6.80 -15.80
C LEU A 125 -8.53 7.20 -15.06
N ALA A 126 -8.69 6.76 -13.82
CA ALA A 126 -9.83 7.12 -12.98
C ALA A 126 -9.89 8.62 -12.64
N ALA A 127 -8.78 9.35 -12.69
CA ALA A 127 -8.77 10.80 -12.49
C ALA A 127 -9.56 11.57 -13.57
N PHE A 128 -9.81 10.95 -14.72
CA PHE A 128 -10.68 11.47 -15.78
C PHE A 128 -12.14 10.98 -15.67
N GLY A 129 -12.44 10.12 -14.69
CA GLY A 129 -13.66 9.32 -14.69
C GLY A 129 -14.96 10.11 -14.56
N GLU A 130 -14.93 11.30 -13.96
CA GLU A 130 -16.06 12.21 -13.92
C GLU A 130 -15.62 13.63 -14.30
N PRO A 131 -16.42 14.37 -15.10
CA PRO A 131 -16.04 15.68 -15.62
C PRO A 131 -15.95 16.76 -14.52
N ASP A 132 -16.60 16.55 -13.38
CA ASP A 132 -16.61 17.48 -12.26
C ASP A 132 -15.54 17.16 -11.20
N PHE A 133 -14.69 16.16 -11.45
CA PHE A 133 -13.48 15.93 -10.66
C PHE A 133 -12.51 17.10 -10.84
N GLN A 134 -12.01 17.63 -9.73
CA GLN A 134 -10.94 18.64 -9.76
C GLN A 134 -9.71 18.11 -10.50
N SER A 135 -9.37 16.83 -10.34
CA SER A 135 -8.28 16.19 -11.10
C SER A 135 -8.49 16.22 -12.62
N ALA A 136 -9.70 15.91 -13.11
CA ALA A 136 -10.04 16.00 -14.53
C ALA A 136 -9.92 17.44 -15.04
N ASN A 137 -10.44 18.41 -14.30
CA ASN A 137 -10.38 19.83 -14.65
C ASN A 137 -8.94 20.36 -14.69
N VAL A 138 -8.10 19.94 -13.74
CA VAL A 138 -6.67 20.28 -13.72
C VAL A 138 -5.95 19.71 -14.94
N LEU A 139 -6.19 18.44 -15.28
CA LEU A 139 -5.58 17.79 -16.44
C LEU A 139 -6.04 18.45 -17.76
N ALA A 140 -7.33 18.75 -17.89
CA ALA A 140 -7.87 19.47 -19.03
C ALA A 140 -7.26 20.87 -19.17
N ALA A 141 -7.08 21.61 -18.08
CA ALA A 141 -6.43 22.93 -18.08
C ALA A 141 -4.93 22.89 -18.45
N LEU A 142 -4.31 21.71 -18.41
CA LEU A 142 -2.94 21.46 -18.87
C LEU A 142 -2.90 20.88 -20.29
N GLY A 143 -4.04 20.71 -20.96
CA GLY A 143 -4.14 20.11 -22.30
C GLY A 143 -3.91 18.60 -22.30
N VAL A 144 -4.01 17.93 -21.15
CA VAL A 144 -3.88 16.48 -21.04
C VAL A 144 -5.24 15.83 -21.25
N GLU A 145 -5.36 15.07 -22.34
CA GLU A 145 -6.59 14.35 -22.70
C GLU A 145 -6.54 12.88 -22.29
N GLU A 146 -7.67 12.34 -21.83
CA GLU A 146 -7.79 10.94 -21.41
C GLU A 146 -7.37 9.97 -22.52
N ALA A 147 -7.78 10.22 -23.76
CA ALA A 147 -7.44 9.37 -24.91
C ALA A 147 -5.92 9.25 -25.11
N THR A 148 -5.21 10.37 -24.96
CA THR A 148 -3.75 10.45 -25.07
C THR A 148 -3.07 9.67 -23.92
N VAL A 149 -3.55 9.86 -22.69
CA VAL A 149 -3.08 9.11 -21.50
C VAL A 149 -3.30 7.61 -21.67
N ARG A 150 -4.49 7.20 -22.09
CA ARG A 150 -4.86 5.78 -22.30
C ARG A 150 -4.00 5.14 -23.37
N SER A 151 -3.69 5.86 -24.45
CA SER A 151 -2.76 5.42 -25.49
C SER A 151 -1.34 5.21 -24.95
N ALA A 152 -0.82 6.18 -24.19
CA ALA A 152 0.51 6.11 -23.59
C ALA A 152 0.65 4.93 -22.61
N ILE A 153 -0.34 4.73 -21.73
CA ILE A 153 -0.37 3.59 -20.78
C ILE A 153 -0.40 2.26 -21.53
N LYS A 154 -1.22 2.14 -22.58
CA LYS A 154 -1.31 0.92 -23.39
C LYS A 154 0.01 0.59 -24.07
N HIS A 155 0.73 1.60 -24.55
CA HIS A 155 2.06 1.43 -25.15
C HIS A 155 3.08 0.90 -24.14
N LEU A 156 3.05 1.38 -22.88
CA LEU A 156 3.98 0.97 -21.83
C LEU A 156 3.72 -0.45 -21.28
N LEU A 157 2.45 -0.83 -21.11
CA LEU A 157 2.08 -2.10 -20.49
C LEU A 157 1.99 -3.28 -21.46
N GLY A 158 1.78 -3.01 -22.75
CA GLY A 158 1.47 -4.04 -23.74
C GLY A 158 0.15 -4.78 -23.45
N THR A 159 -0.14 -5.82 -24.23
CA THR A 159 -1.36 -6.63 -24.10
C THR A 159 -1.09 -7.90 -23.29
N LYS A 160 -0.86 -7.79 -21.98
CA LYS A 160 -0.75 -8.98 -21.12
C LYS A 160 -2.03 -9.19 -20.31
N LYS A 161 -2.93 -10.01 -20.85
CA LYS A 161 -4.10 -10.51 -20.10
C LYS A 161 -3.63 -11.46 -19.02
N MET A 162 -3.91 -11.15 -17.76
CA MET A 162 -3.71 -12.09 -16.65
C MET A 162 -5.07 -12.70 -16.25
N PRO A 163 -5.07 -13.89 -15.61
CA PRO A 163 -6.29 -14.46 -15.05
C PRO A 163 -6.94 -13.50 -14.05
N ILE A 164 -8.27 -13.38 -14.09
CA ILE A 164 -9.04 -12.53 -13.18
C ILE A 164 -8.92 -13.12 -11.77
N PRO A 165 -8.29 -12.42 -10.79
CA PRO A 165 -8.23 -12.92 -9.42
C PRO A 165 -9.58 -12.73 -8.71
N THR A 166 -9.80 -13.51 -7.66
CA THR A 166 -10.96 -13.40 -6.76
C THR A 166 -10.96 -12.14 -5.89
N LYS A 167 -9.80 -11.46 -5.75
CA LYS A 167 -9.65 -10.20 -5.00
C LYS A 167 -8.55 -9.36 -5.61
N ILE A 168 -8.88 -8.12 -5.99
CA ILE A 168 -7.93 -7.14 -6.51
C ILE A 168 -7.36 -6.30 -5.36
N ILE A 169 -6.04 -6.07 -5.37
CA ILE A 169 -5.33 -5.41 -4.26
C ILE A 169 -4.53 -4.21 -4.82
N PRO A 170 -4.51 -3.05 -4.12
CA PRO A 170 -3.62 -1.96 -4.47
C PRO A 170 -2.14 -2.33 -4.35
N THR A 171 -1.35 -1.91 -5.34
CA THR A 171 0.11 -2.04 -5.31
C THR A 171 0.71 -1.21 -4.17
N SER A 172 1.96 -1.50 -3.79
CA SER A 172 2.70 -0.68 -2.81
C SER A 172 2.82 0.78 -3.24
N ARG A 173 2.93 1.05 -4.54
CA ARG A 173 2.99 2.42 -5.07
C ARG A 173 1.69 3.18 -4.84
N VAL A 174 0.53 2.56 -5.09
CA VAL A 174 -0.78 3.16 -4.77
C VAL A 174 -0.89 3.51 -3.28
N LYS A 175 -0.36 2.68 -2.39
CA LYS A 175 -0.32 3.01 -0.95
C LYS A 175 0.48 4.29 -0.70
N ILE A 176 1.65 4.42 -1.33
CA ILE A 176 2.49 5.62 -1.24
C ILE A 176 1.76 6.85 -1.81
N VAL A 177 1.11 6.73 -2.96
CA VAL A 177 0.31 7.82 -3.56
C VAL A 177 -0.72 8.34 -2.58
N ILE A 178 -1.45 7.43 -1.91
CA ILE A 178 -2.46 7.83 -0.93
C ILE A 178 -1.80 8.48 0.30
N GLU A 179 -0.66 7.97 0.80
CA GLU A 179 0.11 8.63 1.87
C GLU A 179 0.48 10.06 1.52
N GLN A 180 0.95 10.27 0.28
CA GLN A 180 1.30 11.59 -0.21
C GLN A 180 0.07 12.48 -0.31
N ALA A 181 -1.05 11.98 -0.83
CA ALA A 181 -2.30 12.75 -0.91
C ALA A 181 -2.77 13.25 0.47
N PHE A 182 -2.62 12.45 1.53
CA PHE A 182 -2.89 12.89 2.91
C PHE A 182 -1.95 13.99 3.40
N LYS A 183 -0.65 13.86 3.12
CA LYS A 183 0.34 14.90 3.48
C LYS A 183 0.07 16.20 2.74
N LEU A 184 -0.26 16.12 1.45
CA LEU A 184 -0.58 17.25 0.61
C LEU A 184 -1.86 17.96 1.08
N CYS A 185 -2.92 17.20 1.36
CA CYS A 185 -4.16 17.73 1.95
C CYS A 185 -3.90 18.45 3.28
N SER A 186 -3.09 17.85 4.15
CA SER A 186 -2.75 18.46 5.43
C SER A 186 -1.89 19.72 5.27
N ALA A 187 -1.00 19.75 4.28
CA ALA A 187 -0.16 20.91 3.96
C ALA A 187 -0.96 22.06 3.31
N ALA A 188 -1.98 21.73 2.52
CA ALA A 188 -2.91 22.70 1.94
C ALA A 188 -3.90 23.27 2.96
N GLY A 189 -4.05 22.63 4.12
CA GLY A 189 -5.04 23.00 5.14
C GLY A 189 -6.46 22.54 4.81
N ASP A 190 -6.60 21.62 3.84
CA ASP A 190 -7.90 21.12 3.42
C ASP A 190 -8.45 20.09 4.41
N PRO A 191 -9.78 20.07 4.65
CA PRO A 191 -10.38 19.17 5.64
C PRO A 191 -10.38 17.71 5.20
N LYS A 192 -10.42 17.45 3.89
CA LYS A 192 -10.50 16.12 3.28
C LYS A 192 -9.64 16.04 2.02
N VAL A 193 -9.16 14.83 1.74
CA VAL A 193 -8.41 14.49 0.53
C VAL A 193 -9.36 14.51 -0.66
N SER A 194 -9.16 15.46 -1.57
CA SER A 194 -9.88 15.61 -2.85
C SER A 194 -9.25 14.80 -4.00
N THR A 195 -9.90 14.79 -5.16
CA THR A 195 -9.37 14.12 -6.37
C THR A 195 -8.05 14.73 -6.83
N ALA A 196 -7.87 16.05 -6.67
CA ALA A 196 -6.63 16.71 -7.04
C ALA A 196 -5.45 16.37 -6.12
N HIS A 197 -5.69 16.11 -4.83
CA HIS A 197 -4.65 15.59 -3.94
C HIS A 197 -4.17 14.20 -4.35
N LEU A 198 -5.08 13.35 -4.85
CA LEU A 198 -4.71 12.04 -5.38
C LEU A 198 -3.89 12.19 -6.68
N LEU A 199 -4.28 13.11 -7.57
CA LEU A 199 -3.50 13.43 -8.77
C LEU A 199 -2.09 13.93 -8.43
N LEU A 200 -1.98 14.90 -7.51
CA LEU A 200 -0.68 15.41 -7.07
C LEU A 200 0.14 14.32 -6.36
N GLY A 201 -0.52 13.43 -5.60
CA GLY A 201 0.09 12.26 -5.00
C GLY A 201 0.72 11.31 -6.03
N LEU A 202 0.12 11.13 -7.21
CA LEU A 202 0.69 10.34 -8.31
C LEU A 202 2.01 10.93 -8.79
N VAL A 203 2.09 12.26 -8.93
CA VAL A 203 3.30 12.95 -9.38
C VAL A 203 4.38 12.96 -8.30
N VAL A 204 4.01 13.13 -7.03
CA VAL A 204 4.94 13.11 -5.90
C VAL A 204 5.53 11.72 -5.65
N GLU A 205 4.79 10.65 -5.94
CA GLU A 205 5.32 9.29 -5.88
C GLU A 205 6.43 9.06 -6.92
N GLY A 206 6.31 9.67 -8.10
CA GLY A 206 7.41 9.94 -9.04
C GLY A 206 7.93 8.76 -9.88
N GLU A 207 7.66 7.52 -9.46
CA GLU A 207 8.30 6.32 -9.99
C GLU A 207 7.29 5.31 -10.60
N GLY A 208 5.99 5.62 -10.50
CA GLY A 208 4.91 4.86 -11.11
C GLY A 208 4.68 5.22 -12.58
N ILE A 209 3.93 4.36 -13.28
CA ILE A 209 3.54 4.57 -14.69
C ILE A 209 2.81 5.90 -14.85
N ALA A 210 1.93 6.25 -13.90
CA ALA A 210 1.21 7.51 -13.92
C ALA A 210 2.15 8.72 -13.91
N ALA A 211 3.17 8.70 -13.06
CA ALA A 211 4.13 9.79 -12.93
C ALA A 211 4.91 9.99 -14.24
N HIS A 212 5.36 8.89 -14.86
CA HIS A 212 6.04 8.93 -16.15
C HIS A 212 5.13 9.48 -17.26
N VAL A 213 3.89 8.98 -17.38
CA VAL A 213 2.94 9.46 -18.40
C VAL A 213 2.62 10.94 -18.22
N LEU A 214 2.37 11.40 -16.98
CA LEU A 214 2.11 12.81 -16.71
C LEU A 214 3.32 13.68 -17.07
N LYS A 215 4.52 13.24 -16.72
CA LYS A 215 5.76 13.95 -17.05
C LYS A 215 5.97 14.06 -18.56
N ASP A 216 5.77 12.97 -19.30
CA ASP A 216 5.94 12.93 -20.75
C ASP A 216 4.92 13.83 -21.48
N LEU A 217 3.72 14.01 -20.89
CA LEU A 217 2.68 14.92 -21.38
C LEU A 217 2.84 16.36 -20.86
N GLY A 218 3.94 16.66 -20.15
CA GLY A 218 4.23 18.00 -19.64
C GLY A 218 3.43 18.43 -18.40
N ALA A 219 2.65 17.53 -17.80
CA ALA A 219 1.95 17.76 -16.54
C ALA A 219 2.88 17.58 -15.34
N THR A 220 3.76 18.56 -15.16
CA THR A 220 4.70 18.60 -14.03
C THR A 220 4.01 18.94 -12.72
N ARG A 221 4.69 18.64 -11.61
CA ARG A 221 4.21 18.91 -10.26
C ARG A 221 3.84 20.38 -10.09
N GLU A 222 4.73 21.27 -10.52
CA GLU A 222 4.59 22.72 -10.35
C GLU A 222 3.38 23.26 -11.11
N LEU A 223 3.14 22.75 -12.32
CA LEU A 223 1.98 23.13 -13.13
C LEU A 223 0.67 22.60 -12.53
N ILE A 224 0.67 21.36 -12.03
CA ILE A 224 -0.50 20.78 -11.35
C ILE A 224 -0.82 21.57 -10.08
N GLU A 225 0.17 21.85 -9.22
CA GLU A 225 -0.01 22.67 -8.02
C GLU A 225 -0.56 24.05 -8.36
N SER A 226 -0.02 24.70 -9.40
CA SER A 226 -0.51 26.00 -9.86
C SER A 226 -1.96 25.95 -10.36
N LYS A 227 -2.38 24.90 -11.05
CA LYS A 227 -3.77 24.76 -11.54
C LYS A 227 -4.73 24.37 -10.44
N MET A 228 -4.31 23.53 -9.49
CA MET A 228 -5.09 23.16 -8.31
C MET A 228 -5.49 24.38 -7.47
N ALA A 229 -4.59 25.35 -7.30
CA ALA A 229 -4.88 26.58 -6.58
C ALA A 229 -5.94 27.47 -7.27
N GLN A 230 -6.12 27.32 -8.59
CA GLN A 230 -7.07 28.11 -9.39
C GLN A 230 -8.42 27.41 -9.57
N LEU A 231 -8.45 26.08 -9.45
CA LEU A 231 -9.60 25.23 -9.72
C LEU A 231 -9.97 24.51 -8.44
N THR A 232 -11.02 24.94 -7.75
CA THR A 232 -11.50 24.29 -6.51
C THR A 232 -12.55 23.23 -6.80
N GLU A 233 -12.56 22.14 -6.03
CA GLU A 233 -13.66 21.18 -6.00
C GLU A 233 -14.73 21.70 -5.02
N PRO A 234 -15.89 22.20 -5.46
CA PRO A 234 -16.98 22.49 -4.52
C PRO A 234 -17.43 21.16 -3.89
N GLU A 235 -17.44 21.07 -2.56
CA GLU A 235 -18.13 19.98 -1.86
C GLU A 235 -19.64 20.15 -2.09
N ALA A 236 -20.27 19.11 -2.64
CA ALA A 236 -21.72 18.99 -2.75
C ALA A 236 -22.32 18.47 -1.44
#